data_AF-A0AAE1NPR3-F1
#
_entry.id   AF-A0AAE1NPR3-F1
#
_cell.length_a   1.000
_cell.length_b   1.000
_cell.length_c   1.000
_cell.angle_alpha   90.00
_cell.angle_beta   90.00
_cell.angle_gamma   90.00
#
_symmetry.space_group_name_H-M   'P 1'
#
loop_
_entity.id
_entity.type
_entity.pdbx_description
1 polymer ?
#
loop_
_entity_poly.entity_id
_entity_poly.type
_entity_poly.pdbx_seq_one_letter_code
_entity_poly.pdbx_strand_id
1 'polypeptide(L)'
;MDGLETLIAYSREGLEVTAVEGGTAALPCDFQHPKDDSVFLILWFKDNLTTPIYNYDLRPGAVRKRWEDETVLGSRSVLDVSQSPAHLNLKDVKASDAGRYRCRVDFRTQPTKTTRVELRVIGERHCLMCYISNECIDKTIGHPVFRQPEEY
;
A
#
# COMPACT_ATOMS: atom_id res chain seq x y z
N MET A 1 -16.71 10.80 -10.98
CA MET A 1 -16.16 11.94 -10.21
C MET A 1 -15.94 11.34 -8.84
N ASP A 2 -14.88 10.56 -8.68
CA ASP A 2 -14.77 9.68 -7.52
C ASP A 2 -13.53 10.16 -6.77
N GLY A 3 -13.81 10.91 -5.70
CA GLY A 3 -12.83 11.63 -4.92
C GLY A 3 -11.86 10.66 -4.24
N LEU A 4 -10.59 11.05 -4.21
CA LEU A 4 -9.58 10.46 -3.37
C LEU A 4 -9.99 10.59 -1.90
N GLU A 5 -10.60 9.56 -1.31
CA GLU A 5 -10.73 9.46 0.14
C GLU A 5 -9.50 8.77 0.74
N THR A 6 -8.34 9.37 0.53
CA THR A 6 -7.11 9.02 1.24
C THR A 6 -6.72 10.20 2.11
N LEU A 7 -6.64 9.99 3.42
CA LEU A 7 -6.12 11.00 4.34
C LEU A 7 -4.62 10.78 4.53
N ILE A 8 -3.82 11.82 4.31
CA ILE A 8 -2.38 11.80 4.53
C ILE A 8 -2.04 12.67 5.75
N ALA A 9 -1.43 12.07 6.76
CA ALA A 9 -0.88 12.76 7.91
C ALA A 9 0.66 12.69 7.89
N TYR A 10 1.30 13.72 8.42
CA TYR A 10 2.76 13.82 8.51
C TYR A 10 3.21 13.59 9.95
N SER A 11 4.18 12.69 10.15
CA SER A 11 4.75 12.40 11.47
C SER A 11 6.28 12.44 11.43
N ARG A 12 6.93 12.29 12.58
CA ARG A 12 8.40 12.22 12.66
C ARG A 12 8.97 10.90 12.11
N GLU A 13 8.16 9.86 12.00
CA GLU A 13 8.59 8.52 11.56
C GLU A 13 8.34 8.27 10.06
N GLY A 14 7.55 9.13 9.43
CA GLY A 14 7.16 9.04 8.02
C GLY A 14 5.77 9.61 7.77
N LEU A 15 5.23 9.27 6.61
CA LEU A 15 3.86 9.61 6.23
C LEU A 15 2.91 8.53 6.76
N GLU A 16 1.75 8.93 7.24
CA GLU A 16 0.67 8.01 7.57
C GLU A 16 -0.44 8.21 6.55
N VAL A 17 -0.86 7.12 5.93
CA VAL A 17 -1.93 7.09 4.93
C VAL A 17 -3.06 6.25 5.50
N THR A 18 -4.27 6.80 5.52
CA THR A 18 -5.47 6.08 5.91
C THR A 18 -6.36 5.85 4.70
N ALA A 19 -6.79 4.61 4.50
CA ALA A 19 -7.76 4.23 3.49
C ALA A 19 -8.84 3.31 4.08
N VAL A 20 -10.04 3.37 3.52
CA VAL A 20 -11.14 2.46 3.87
C VAL A 20 -10.99 1.15 3.08
N GLU A 21 -11.32 0.03 3.70
CA GLU A 21 -11.39 -1.28 3.02
C GLU A 21 -12.35 -1.23 1.82
N GLY A 22 -11.96 -1.86 0.70
CA GLY A 22 -12.63 -1.74 -0.61
C GLY A 22 -12.33 -0.44 -1.36
N GLY A 23 -11.76 0.56 -0.69
CA GLY A 23 -11.38 1.85 -1.27
C GLY A 23 -10.08 1.82 -2.08
N THR A 24 -9.47 3.00 -2.25
CA THR A 24 -8.14 3.16 -2.87
C THR A 24 -7.20 3.88 -1.92
N ALA A 25 -6.01 3.32 -1.70
CA ALA A 25 -4.93 3.99 -1.00
C ALA A 25 -3.96 4.62 -2.00
N ALA A 26 -3.74 5.93 -1.90
CA ALA A 26 -2.71 6.63 -2.65
C ALA A 26 -1.42 6.75 -1.81
N LEU A 27 -0.44 5.86 -2.05
CA LEU A 27 0.82 5.85 -1.29
C LEU A 27 1.84 6.80 -1.93
N PRO A 28 2.22 7.92 -1.28
CA PRO A 28 3.09 8.93 -1.86
C PRO A 28 4.54 8.46 -1.98
N CYS A 29 5.20 8.90 -3.05
CA CYS A 29 6.61 8.70 -3.30
C CYS A 29 7.26 9.99 -3.86
N ASP A 30 8.28 10.49 -3.16
CA ASP A 30 9.07 11.62 -3.63
C ASP A 30 10.03 11.19 -4.75
N PHE A 31 9.68 11.58 -5.97
CA PHE A 31 10.50 11.46 -7.17
C PHE A 31 10.95 12.83 -7.71
N GLN A 32 10.81 13.90 -6.92
CA GLN A 32 11.20 15.24 -7.33
C GLN A 32 12.71 15.29 -7.57
N HIS A 33 13.10 15.94 -8.65
CA HIS A 33 14.47 16.03 -9.11
C HIS A 33 14.70 17.36 -9.85
N PRO A 34 15.94 17.86 -9.87
CA PRO A 34 16.33 18.97 -10.74
C PRO A 34 16.07 18.65 -12.23
N LYS A 35 15.93 19.70 -13.05
CA LYS A 35 15.62 19.56 -14.49
C LYS A 35 16.68 18.82 -15.30
N ASP A 36 17.92 18.84 -14.83
CA ASP A 36 19.10 18.22 -15.45
C ASP A 36 19.36 16.79 -14.95
N ASP A 37 18.53 16.28 -14.04
CA ASP A 37 18.56 14.90 -13.57
C ASP A 37 17.39 14.10 -14.14
N SER A 38 17.36 12.79 -13.89
CA SER A 38 16.21 11.96 -14.24
C SER A 38 16.04 10.78 -13.30
N VAL A 39 14.82 10.31 -13.12
CA VAL A 39 14.54 9.07 -12.38
C VAL A 39 14.99 7.86 -13.21
N PHE A 40 15.71 6.93 -12.57
CA PHE A 40 16.12 5.66 -13.18
C PHE A 40 15.28 4.49 -12.72
N LEU A 41 14.92 4.45 -11.44
CA LEU A 41 14.25 3.28 -10.88
C LEU A 41 13.37 3.69 -9.70
N ILE A 42 12.14 3.20 -9.69
CA ILE A 42 11.23 3.32 -8.55
C ILE A 42 10.92 1.92 -8.05
N LEU A 43 11.22 1.65 -6.78
CA LEU A 43 10.97 0.39 -6.11
C LEU A 43 10.07 0.61 -4.91
N TRP A 44 9.13 -0.29 -4.69
CA TRP A 44 8.39 -0.36 -3.42
C TRP A 44 8.70 -1.63 -2.67
N PHE A 45 8.78 -1.51 -1.35
CA PHE A 45 8.91 -2.61 -0.40
C PHE A 45 7.75 -2.54 0.59
N LYS A 46 7.33 -3.69 1.11
CA LYS A 46 6.35 -3.79 2.20
C LYS A 46 6.97 -4.46 3.41
N ASP A 47 6.69 -3.90 4.57
CA ASP A 47 7.14 -4.31 5.89
C ASP A 47 8.66 -4.57 5.91
N ASN A 48 9.06 -5.77 6.33
CA ASN A 48 10.46 -6.17 6.43
C ASN A 48 10.95 -6.92 5.18
N LEU A 49 10.18 -6.95 4.09
CA LEU A 49 10.61 -7.61 2.85
C LEU A 49 11.84 -6.90 2.27
N THR A 50 12.87 -7.69 1.98
CA THR A 50 14.13 -7.22 1.39
C THR A 50 14.07 -7.18 -0.13
N THR A 51 13.13 -7.91 -0.74
CA THR A 51 12.82 -7.86 -2.17
C THR A 51 11.70 -6.85 -2.44
N PRO A 52 11.78 -6.10 -3.56
CA PRO A 52 10.72 -5.16 -3.90
C PRO A 52 9.42 -5.91 -4.25
N ILE A 53 8.28 -5.32 -3.91
CA ILE A 53 6.93 -5.78 -4.27
C ILE A 53 6.40 -5.07 -5.52
N TYR A 54 7.05 -3.99 -5.95
CA TYR A 54 6.76 -3.27 -7.18
C TYR A 54 8.04 -2.66 -7.75
N ASN A 55 8.16 -2.65 -9.07
CA ASN A 55 9.28 -2.11 -9.81
C ASN A 55 8.80 -1.28 -11.01
N TYR A 56 9.34 -0.08 -11.16
CA TYR A 56 9.24 0.72 -12.37
C TYR A 56 10.64 1.16 -12.84
N ASP A 57 11.13 0.54 -13.91
CA ASP A 57 12.47 0.70 -14.44
C ASP A 57 12.46 1.61 -15.67
N LEU A 58 13.08 2.77 -15.53
CA LEU A 58 13.16 3.84 -16.52
C LEU A 58 14.57 3.95 -17.12
N ARG A 59 15.49 3.06 -16.75
CA ARG A 59 16.85 3.06 -17.30
C ARG A 59 16.82 2.77 -18.80
N PRO A 60 17.70 3.42 -19.60
CA PRO A 60 17.86 3.08 -21.00
C PRO A 60 18.16 1.57 -21.17
N GLY A 61 17.40 0.89 -22.04
CA GLY A 61 17.59 -0.54 -22.31
C GLY A 61 16.88 -1.50 -21.33
N ALA A 62 16.06 -1.00 -20.39
CA ALA A 62 15.26 -1.86 -19.52
C ALA A 62 14.29 -2.74 -20.33
N VAL A 63 14.43 -4.07 -20.18
CA VAL A 63 13.61 -5.07 -20.91
C VAL A 63 12.18 -5.13 -20.36
N ARG A 64 12.02 -5.00 -19.03
CA ARG A 64 10.73 -4.96 -18.34
C ARG A 64 10.61 -3.65 -17.58
N LYS A 65 9.84 -2.71 -18.12
CA LYS A 65 9.63 -1.40 -17.49
C LYS A 65 8.83 -1.48 -16.20
N ARG A 66 7.93 -2.47 -16.06
CA ARG A 66 7.07 -2.62 -14.89
C ARG A 66 6.95 -4.07 -14.46
N TRP A 67 6.96 -4.30 -13.16
CA TRP A 67 6.66 -5.59 -12.54
C TRP A 67 6.08 -5.36 -11.15
N GLU A 68 5.19 -6.25 -10.70
CA GLU A 68 4.63 -6.25 -9.36
C GLU A 68 4.52 -7.68 -8.83
N ASP A 69 4.62 -7.82 -7.51
CA ASP A 69 4.42 -9.09 -6.83
C ASP A 69 2.92 -9.37 -6.69
N GLU A 70 2.43 -10.34 -7.46
CA GLU A 70 1.02 -10.72 -7.48
C GLU A 70 0.53 -11.28 -6.14
N THR A 71 1.41 -11.87 -5.33
CA THR A 71 1.04 -12.43 -4.03
C THR A 71 0.78 -11.35 -2.98
N VAL A 72 1.41 -10.19 -3.15
CA VAL A 72 1.26 -9.05 -2.23
C VAL A 72 0.24 -8.04 -2.75
N LEU A 73 0.32 -7.66 -4.02
CA LEU A 73 -0.48 -6.57 -4.59
C LEU A 73 -1.68 -7.08 -5.42
N GLY A 74 -1.68 -8.33 -5.87
CA GLY A 74 -2.81 -8.94 -6.57
C GLY A 74 -3.25 -8.22 -7.85
N SER A 75 -2.33 -7.57 -8.57
CA SER A 75 -2.61 -6.71 -9.74
C SER A 75 -3.50 -5.49 -9.45
N ARG A 76 -3.64 -5.09 -8.19
CA ARG A 76 -4.45 -3.95 -7.77
C ARG A 76 -3.66 -2.64 -7.68
N SER A 77 -2.37 -2.67 -7.99
CA SER A 77 -1.50 -1.50 -7.87
C SER A 77 -1.35 -0.77 -9.20
N VAL A 78 -1.24 0.55 -9.19
CA VAL A 78 -0.87 1.37 -10.35
C VAL A 78 -0.01 2.53 -9.89
N LEU A 79 1.21 2.64 -10.41
CA LEU A 79 2.04 3.82 -10.20
C LEU A 79 1.55 4.97 -11.10
N ASP A 80 1.11 6.06 -10.48
CA ASP A 80 0.78 7.32 -11.13
C ASP A 80 1.92 8.33 -10.92
N VAL A 81 2.62 8.64 -12.01
CA VAL A 81 3.73 9.62 -12.05
C VAL A 81 3.31 10.96 -12.66
N SER A 82 2.01 11.14 -12.96
CA SER A 82 1.49 12.41 -13.50
C SER A 82 1.33 13.49 -12.44
N GLN A 83 1.38 13.11 -11.16
CA GLN A 83 1.25 13.98 -10.00
C GLN A 83 2.59 14.15 -9.28
N SER A 84 2.74 15.22 -8.50
CA SER A 84 3.90 15.43 -7.62
C SER A 84 3.41 15.66 -6.17
N PRO A 85 3.74 14.76 -5.21
CA PRO A 85 4.50 13.51 -5.39
C PRO A 85 3.75 12.47 -6.24
N ALA A 86 4.48 11.49 -6.77
CA ALA A 86 3.88 10.35 -7.45
C ALA A 86 3.17 9.46 -6.42
N HIS A 87 2.18 8.70 -6.84
CA HIS A 87 1.46 7.78 -5.95
C HIS A 87 1.50 6.35 -6.48
N LEU A 88 1.78 5.38 -5.62
CA LEU A 88 1.38 4.00 -5.88
C LEU A 88 -0.07 3.85 -5.40
N ASN A 89 -0.99 3.85 -6.36
CA ASN A 89 -2.40 3.68 -6.08
C ASN A 89 -2.71 2.20 -5.93
N LEU A 90 -3.11 1.77 -4.72
CA LEU A 90 -3.57 0.42 -4.43
C LEU A 90 -5.10 0.43 -4.34
N LYS A 91 -5.77 -0.19 -5.30
CA LYS A 91 -7.24 -0.30 -5.35
C LYS A 91 -7.75 -1.51 -4.57
N ASP A 92 -9.05 -1.53 -4.29
CA ASP A 92 -9.72 -2.64 -3.58
C ASP A 92 -8.93 -3.00 -2.32
N VAL A 93 -8.63 -1.99 -1.49
CA VAL A 93 -7.76 -2.12 -0.32
C VAL A 93 -8.33 -3.16 0.64
N LYS A 94 -7.50 -4.05 1.14
CA LYS A 94 -7.87 -5.12 2.07
C LYS A 94 -7.26 -4.85 3.43
N ALA A 95 -7.83 -5.39 4.51
CA ALA A 95 -7.23 -5.30 5.85
C ALA A 95 -5.75 -5.77 5.89
N SER A 96 -5.38 -6.77 5.08
CA SER A 96 -4.00 -7.28 4.96
C SER A 96 -3.01 -6.34 4.28
N ASP A 97 -3.51 -5.32 3.57
CA ASP A 97 -2.66 -4.30 2.94
C ASP A 97 -2.07 -3.34 3.97
N ALA A 98 -2.63 -3.27 5.18
CA ALA A 98 -2.06 -2.46 6.25
C ALA A 98 -0.58 -2.82 6.51
N GLY A 99 0.20 -1.82 6.91
CA GLY A 99 1.60 -1.98 7.25
C GLY A 99 2.51 -0.91 6.65
N ARG A 100 3.81 -1.19 6.66
CA ARG A 100 4.86 -0.21 6.32
C ARG A 100 5.29 -0.35 4.89
N TYR A 101 5.10 0.69 4.11
CA TYR A 101 5.60 0.78 2.74
C TYR A 101 6.82 1.68 2.67
N ARG A 102 7.75 1.31 1.79
CA ARG A 102 8.94 2.10 1.52
C ARG A 102 9.13 2.26 0.03
N CYS A 103 8.98 3.48 -0.46
CA CYS A 103 9.38 3.85 -1.81
C CYS A 103 10.88 4.17 -1.82
N ARG A 104 11.63 3.58 -2.74
CA ARG A 104 13.01 3.93 -3.04
C ARG A 104 13.07 4.45 -4.47
N VAL A 105 13.60 5.64 -4.66
CA VAL A 105 13.81 6.25 -5.97
C VAL A 105 15.30 6.42 -6.20
N ASP A 106 15.81 5.72 -7.20
CA ASP A 106 17.17 5.92 -7.69
C ASP A 106 17.12 6.86 -8.89
N PHE A 107 18.03 7.82 -8.89
CA PHE A 107 18.17 8.83 -9.92
C PHE A 107 19.47 8.65 -10.68
N ARG A 108 19.61 9.39 -11.78
CA ARG A 108 20.82 9.35 -12.59
C ARG A 108 22.02 9.93 -11.86
N THR A 109 21.85 11.06 -11.17
CA THR A 109 22.96 11.80 -10.57
C THR A 109 22.78 12.07 -9.08
N GLN A 110 21.59 12.42 -8.62
CA GLN A 110 21.37 12.72 -7.20
C GLN A 110 21.34 11.43 -6.35
N PRO A 111 21.55 11.55 -5.02
CA PRO A 111 21.42 10.42 -4.11
C PRO A 111 20.02 9.79 -4.13
N THR A 112 19.96 8.48 -3.89
CA THR A 112 18.70 7.76 -3.71
C THR A 112 17.82 8.41 -2.66
N LYS A 113 16.55 8.64 -2.99
CA LYS A 113 15.53 9.07 -2.03
C LYS A 113 14.72 7.89 -1.52
N THR A 114 14.29 7.97 -0.27
CA THR A 114 13.44 6.96 0.35
C THR A 114 12.26 7.64 1.04
N THR A 115 11.04 7.30 0.61
CA THR A 115 9.79 7.72 1.28
C THR A 115 9.26 6.55 2.10
N ARG A 116 8.94 6.77 3.38
CA ARG A 116 8.33 5.76 4.25
C ARG A 116 6.88 6.14 4.53
N VAL A 117 5.98 5.17 4.36
CA VAL A 117 4.54 5.35 4.51
C VAL A 117 4.00 4.22 5.40
N GLU A 118 3.26 4.56 6.44
CA GLU A 118 2.44 3.61 7.20
C GLU A 118 1.02 3.64 6.62
N LEU A 119 0.56 2.53 6.04
CA LEU A 119 -0.82 2.39 5.56
C LEU A 119 -1.68 1.83 6.69
N ARG A 120 -2.63 2.64 7.17
CA ARG A 120 -3.74 2.19 8.01
C ARG A 120 -4.95 1.88 7.15
N VAL A 121 -5.52 0.70 7.35
CA VAL A 121 -6.78 0.30 6.71
C VAL A 121 -7.88 0.33 7.75
N ILE A 122 -8.87 1.19 7.52
CA ILE A 122 -10.10 1.23 8.31
C ILE A 122 -11.09 0.31 7.61
N GLY A 123 -11.33 -0.85 8.18
CA GLY A 123 -12.42 -1.70 7.73
C GLY A 123 -13.76 -1.06 8.06
N GLU A 124 -14.74 -1.15 7.14
CA GLU A 124 -16.15 -1.08 7.52
C GLU A 124 -16.50 -2.32 8.33
N ARG A 125 -16.03 -2.39 9.58
CA ARG A 125 -16.73 -3.18 10.55
C ARG A 125 -17.59 -2.23 11.35
N HIS A 126 -18.89 -2.32 11.06
CA HIS A 126 -19.87 -2.45 12.13
C HIS A 126 -19.31 -3.40 13.20
N CYS A 127 -18.53 -2.86 14.13
CA CYS A 127 -18.64 -3.27 15.51
C CYS A 127 -19.91 -2.56 16.01
N LEU A 128 -21.08 -3.12 15.73
CA LEU A 128 -22.18 -2.93 16.66
C LEU A 128 -21.88 -3.84 17.84
N MET A 129 -21.13 -3.29 18.79
CA MET A 129 -21.05 -3.73 20.18
C MET A 129 -20.69 -5.21 20.42
N CYS A 130 -19.40 -5.52 20.57
CA CYS A 130 -19.00 -6.58 21.49
C CYS A 130 -19.14 -6.08 22.94
N TYR A 131 -20.37 -5.85 23.41
CA TYR A 131 -20.66 -5.83 24.84
C TYR A 131 -21.54 -7.05 25.12
N ILE A 132 -20.90 -8.09 25.67
CA ILE A 132 -21.51 -9.27 26.30
C ILE A 132 -22.04 -10.35 25.32
N SER A 133 -21.15 -11.03 24.58
CA SER A 133 -21.15 -12.49 24.32
C SER A 133 -20.22 -12.83 23.16
N ASN A 134 -19.33 -13.82 23.34
CA ASN A 134 -18.25 -14.20 22.44
C ASN A 134 -18.69 -14.89 21.12
N GLU A 135 -19.49 -14.25 20.26
CA GLU A 135 -19.75 -14.74 18.90
C GLU A 135 -19.51 -13.67 17.84
N CYS A 136 -18.63 -13.97 16.88
CA CYS A 136 -18.42 -13.17 15.67
C CYS A 136 -19.08 -13.90 14.50
N ILE A 137 -20.04 -13.28 13.83
CA ILE A 137 -20.66 -13.82 12.62
C ILE A 137 -19.92 -13.23 11.41
N ASP A 138 -19.25 -14.08 10.63
CA ASP A 138 -18.74 -13.74 9.30
C ASP A 138 -19.92 -13.70 8.31
N LYS A 139 -20.16 -12.55 7.69
CA LYS A 139 -21.25 -12.37 6.71
C LYS A 139 -20.97 -13.03 5.36
N THR A 140 -19.80 -13.63 5.15
CA THR A 140 -19.43 -14.24 3.88
C THR A 140 -19.87 -15.70 3.77
N ILE A 141 -20.22 -16.34 4.89
CA ILE A 141 -20.72 -17.71 4.92
C ILE A 141 -21.93 -17.72 5.86
N GLY A 142 -23.13 -17.87 5.30
CA GLY A 142 -24.40 -17.89 6.05
C GLY A 142 -24.61 -19.10 6.95
N HIS A 143 -23.57 -19.58 7.63
CA HIS A 143 -23.65 -20.67 8.60
C HIS A 143 -22.83 -20.35 9.88
N PRO A 144 -23.33 -20.67 11.07
CA PRO A 144 -22.60 -20.50 12.32
C PRO A 144 -21.36 -21.41 12.36
N VAL A 145 -20.19 -20.82 12.63
CA VAL A 145 -18.95 -21.56 12.87
C VAL A 145 -18.91 -21.95 14.35
N PHE A 146 -19.32 -23.18 14.66
CA PHE A 146 -19.15 -23.75 15.99
C PHE A 146 -17.69 -24.16 16.19
N ARG A 147 -17.05 -23.67 17.27
CA ARG A 147 -15.75 -24.17 17.72
C ARG A 147 -15.96 -25.55 18.36
N GLN A 148 -15.31 -26.59 17.84
CA GLN A 148 -15.20 -27.87 18.58
C GLN A 148 -14.41 -27.62 19.87
N PRO A 149 -14.79 -28.24 21.02
CA PRO A 149 -13.99 -28.14 22.23
C PRO A 149 -12.68 -28.91 22.03
N GLU A 150 -11.57 -28.32 22.45
CA GLU A 150 -10.34 -29.08 22.68
C GLU A 150 -10.64 -30.15 23.72
N GLU A 151 -10.47 -31.42 23.35
CA GLU A 151 -10.40 -32.53 24.30
C GLU A 151 -9.16 -32.36 25.19
N TYR A 152 -9.34 -32.68 26.47
CA TYR A 152 -8.44 -32.51 27.61
C TYR A 152 -7.09 -33.23 27.45
#